data_AF-A0A916SAD9-F1
#
_entry.id   AF-A0A916SAD9-F1
#
_cell.length_a   1.000
_cell.length_b   1.000
_cell.length_c   1.000
_cell.angle_alpha   90.00
_cell.angle_beta   90.00
_cell.angle_gamma   90.00
#
_symmetry.space_group_name_H-M   'P 1'
#
loop_
_entity.id
_entity.type
_entity.pdbx_description
1 polymer ?
#
loop_
_entity_poly.entity_id
_entity_poly.type
_entity_poly.pdbx_seq_one_letter_code
_entity_poly.pdbx_strand_id
1 'polypeptide(L)'
;MNTPDAVHNDLDLPTGQRERKAYTTLAAQFALIGIELINGDPEVIGQTPYYATRYGLWKPLESLDAARDYLAKRIKAGREQELQAQ
;
A
#
# COMPACT_ATOMS: atom_id res chain seq x y z
N MET A 1 13.01 -26.78 31.36
CA MET A 1 11.86 -27.00 30.46
C MET A 1 12.03 -25.99 29.34
N ASN A 2 12.62 -26.41 28.21
CA ASN A 2 12.90 -25.52 27.08
C ASN A 2 11.60 -25.36 26.28
N THR A 3 11.02 -24.16 26.31
CA THR A 3 9.90 -23.78 25.45
C THR A 3 10.44 -23.66 24.02
N PRO A 4 9.92 -24.41 23.03
CA PRO A 4 10.33 -24.19 21.65
C PRO A 4 9.89 -22.79 21.22
N ASP A 5 10.81 -22.03 20.64
CA ASP A 5 10.55 -20.74 20.00
C ASP A 5 9.34 -20.89 19.08
N ALA A 6 8.20 -20.36 19.53
CA ALA A 6 6.99 -20.32 18.74
C ALA A 6 7.32 -19.48 17.49
N VAL A 7 7.44 -20.15 16.36
CA VAL A 7 7.50 -19.53 15.04
C VAL A 7 6.28 -18.64 14.94
N HIS A 8 6.48 -17.33 15.14
CA HIS A 8 5.42 -16.34 15.12
C HIS A 8 4.89 -16.26 13.69
N ASN A 9 3.82 -17.01 13.42
CA ASN A 9 3.16 -16.99 12.14
C ASN A 9 2.34 -15.69 12.05
N ASP A 10 2.71 -14.80 11.13
CA ASP A 10 1.95 -13.56 10.86
C ASP A 10 0.50 -13.86 10.41
N LEU A 11 0.19 -15.11 10.06
CA LEU A 11 -1.16 -15.61 9.79
C LEU A 11 -1.98 -15.93 11.05
N ASP A 12 -1.52 -15.63 12.27
CA ASP A 12 -2.29 -15.80 13.52
C ASP A 12 -2.87 -14.49 14.08
N LEU A 13 -2.65 -13.36 13.39
CA LEU A 13 -3.19 -12.09 13.83
C LEU A 13 -4.72 -12.04 13.64
N PRO A 14 -5.47 -11.41 14.57
CA PRO A 14 -6.87 -11.05 14.34
C PRO A 14 -7.01 -10.28 13.03
N THR A 15 -8.08 -10.54 12.27
CA THR A 15 -8.25 -10.12 10.87
C THR A 15 -8.00 -8.62 10.63
N GLY A 16 -8.44 -7.75 11.56
CA GLY A 16 -8.21 -6.30 11.47
C GLY A 16 -6.75 -5.85 11.64
N GLN A 17 -5.90 -6.64 12.31
CA GLN A 17 -4.47 -6.33 12.40
C GLN A 17 -3.71 -6.69 11.10
N ARG A 18 -4.20 -7.67 10.34
CA ARG A 18 -3.60 -8.05 9.04
C ARG A 18 -3.81 -6.96 8.00
N GLU A 19 -5.00 -6.40 7.92
CA GLU A 19 -5.31 -5.28 7.01
C GLU A 19 -4.47 -4.05 7.34
N ARG A 20 -4.30 -3.75 8.64
CA ARG A 20 -3.43 -2.65 9.09
C ARG A 20 -1.97 -2.86 8.68
N LYS A 21 -1.41 -4.07 8.87
CA LYS A 21 -0.05 -4.41 8.42
C LYS A 21 0.07 -4.30 6.90
N ALA A 22 -0.89 -4.85 6.16
CA ALA A 22 -0.90 -4.80 4.69
C ALA A 22 -0.92 -3.36 4.15
N TYR A 23 -1.76 -2.50 4.72
CA TYR A 23 -1.77 -1.07 4.40
C TYR A 23 -0.42 -0.41 4.70
N THR A 24 0.12 -0.62 5.91
CA THR A 24 1.37 0.03 6.36
C THR A 24 2.55 -0.33 5.45
N THR A 25 2.68 -1.61 5.10
CA THR A 25 3.69 -2.09 4.16
C THR A 25 3.51 -1.46 2.78
N LEU A 26 2.27 -1.40 2.28
CA LEU A 26 2.01 -0.83 0.96
C LEU A 26 2.28 0.69 0.94
N ALA A 27 1.87 1.42 1.97
CA ALA A 27 2.15 2.85 2.10
C ALA A 27 3.66 3.16 2.10
N ALA A 28 4.47 2.35 2.78
CA ALA A 28 5.93 2.47 2.74
C ALA A 28 6.49 2.27 1.31
N GLN A 29 5.97 1.31 0.55
CA GLN A 29 6.40 1.08 -0.83
C GLN A 29 6.02 2.23 -1.76
N PHE A 30 4.85 2.83 -1.57
CA PHE A 30 4.44 4.05 -2.27
C PHE A 30 5.41 5.21 -1.98
N ALA A 31 5.80 5.39 -0.70
CA ALA A 31 6.71 6.45 -0.29
C ALA A 31 8.08 6.35 -0.96
N LEU A 32 8.59 5.12 -1.19
CA LEU A 32 9.86 4.88 -1.88
C LEU A 32 9.88 5.42 -3.32
N ILE A 33 8.72 5.58 -3.97
CA ILE A 33 8.60 6.16 -5.32
C ILE A 33 8.05 7.59 -5.31
N GLY A 34 8.03 8.24 -4.14
CA GLY A 34 7.58 9.62 -3.95
C GLY A 34 6.07 9.80 -4.12
N ILE A 35 5.27 8.77 -3.83
CA ILE A 35 3.81 8.84 -3.78
C ILE A 35 3.36 8.58 -2.35
N GLU A 36 2.40 9.32 -1.85
CA GLU A 36 1.77 9.05 -0.55
C GLU A 36 0.51 8.20 -0.77
N LEU A 37 0.34 7.16 0.07
CA LEU A 37 -0.90 6.38 0.13
C LEU A 37 -1.63 6.76 1.42
N ILE A 38 -2.86 7.26 1.29
CA ILE A 38 -3.69 7.76 2.37
C ILE A 38 -4.86 6.80 2.57
N ASN A 39 -5.17 6.48 3.83
CA ASN A 39 -6.39 5.77 4.23
C ASN A 39 -7.53 6.79 4.33
N GLY A 40 -8.60 6.56 3.57
CA GLY A 40 -9.82 7.37 3.62
C GLY A 40 -10.56 7.15 4.93
N ASP A 41 -11.41 8.11 5.30
CA ASP A 41 -12.26 7.99 6.47
C ASP A 41 -13.49 7.13 6.12
N PRO A 42 -13.67 5.95 6.74
CA PRO A 42 -14.83 5.11 6.46
C PRO A 42 -16.16 5.73 6.94
N GLU A 43 -16.14 6.75 7.82
CA GLU A 43 -17.34 7.41 8.32
C GLU A 43 -17.93 8.42 7.32
N VAL A 44 -17.15 8.81 6.30
CA VAL A 44 -17.60 9.75 5.27
C VAL A 44 -18.28 9.00 4.14
N ILE A 45 -19.61 9.16 4.06
CA ILE A 45 -20.45 8.52 3.03
C ILE A 45 -19.96 8.91 1.62
N GLY A 46 -19.67 7.90 0.80
CA GLY A 46 -19.23 8.07 -0.58
C GLY A 46 -17.73 8.33 -0.76
N GLN A 47 -16.95 8.34 0.34
CA GLN A 47 -15.50 8.45 0.24
C GLN A 47 -14.86 7.13 -0.24
N THR A 48 -13.84 7.23 -1.08
CA THR A 48 -13.06 6.06 -1.49
C THR A 48 -12.15 5.61 -0.34
N PRO A 49 -11.96 4.30 -0.10
CA PRO A 49 -11.17 3.81 1.03
C PRO A 49 -9.69 4.21 0.99
N TYR A 50 -9.11 4.44 -0.19
CA TYR A 50 -7.71 4.82 -0.32
C TYR A 50 -7.48 5.90 -1.37
N TYR A 51 -6.44 6.70 -1.17
CA TYR A 51 -5.99 7.71 -2.12
C TYR A 51 -4.48 7.62 -2.32
N ALA A 52 -4.04 7.58 -3.58
CA ALA A 52 -2.65 7.84 -3.92
C ALA A 52 -2.49 9.31 -4.31
N THR A 53 -1.50 10.01 -3.75
CA THR A 53 -1.23 11.41 -4.08
C THR A 53 0.24 11.68 -4.36
N ARG A 54 0.48 12.53 -5.36
CA ARG A 54 1.82 13.04 -5.69
C ARG A 54 1.68 14.43 -6.30
N TYR A 55 2.41 15.41 -5.76
CA TYR A 55 2.38 16.81 -6.21
C TYR A 55 0.97 17.42 -6.32
N GLY A 56 0.08 17.08 -5.37
CA GLY A 56 -1.29 17.57 -5.35
C GLY A 56 -2.25 16.89 -6.32
N LEU A 57 -1.80 15.89 -7.09
CA LEU A 57 -2.67 15.04 -7.91
C LEU A 57 -3.16 13.85 -7.10
N TRP A 58 -4.48 13.70 -7.01
CA TRP A 58 -5.14 12.63 -6.24
C TRP A 58 -5.69 11.55 -7.17
N LYS A 59 -5.47 10.29 -6.80
CA LYS A 59 -6.05 9.12 -7.45
C LYS A 59 -6.82 8.29 -6.41
N PRO A 60 -8.15 8.21 -6.50
CA PRO A 60 -8.93 7.29 -5.67
C PRO A 60 -8.63 5.83 -6.04
N LEU A 61 -8.56 4.97 -5.02
CA LEU A 61 -8.27 3.55 -5.10
C LEU A 61 -9.27 2.76 -4.23
N GLU A 62 -10.09 1.93 -4.87
CA GLU A 62 -11.24 1.27 -4.24
C GLU A 62 -10.85 0.18 -3.22
N SER A 63 -9.62 -0.32 -3.27
CA SER A 63 -9.11 -1.37 -2.39
C SER A 63 -7.58 -1.35 -2.29
N LEU A 64 -7.04 -2.12 -1.34
CA LEU A 64 -5.58 -2.35 -1.26
C LEU A 64 -5.04 -3.08 -2.50
N ASP A 65 -5.85 -3.92 -3.15
CA ASP A 65 -5.44 -4.58 -4.39
C ASP A 65 -5.34 -3.59 -5.55
N ALA A 66 -6.31 -2.67 -5.67
CA ALA A 66 -6.22 -1.57 -6.63
C ALA A 66 -4.97 -0.69 -6.38
N ALA A 67 -4.60 -0.48 -5.12
CA ALA A 67 -3.38 0.23 -4.75
C ALA A 67 -2.11 -0.53 -5.16
N ARG A 68 -2.06 -1.86 -4.97
CA ARG A 68 -0.95 -2.71 -5.43
C ARG A 68 -0.78 -2.65 -6.95
N ASP A 69 -1.86 -2.78 -7.69
CA ASP A 69 -1.85 -2.70 -9.15
C ASP A 69 -1.39 -1.33 -9.64
N TYR A 70 -1.83 -0.26 -8.97
CA TYR A 70 -1.41 1.09 -9.28
C TYR A 70 0.10 1.27 -9.05
N LEU A 71 0.63 0.82 -7.91
CA LEU A 71 2.06 0.86 -7.60
C LEU A 71 2.89 0.11 -8.64
N ALA A 72 2.48 -1.11 -9.02
CA ALA A 72 3.18 -1.91 -10.02
C ALA A 72 3.27 -1.18 -11.37
N LYS A 73 2.18 -0.53 -11.80
CA LYS A 73 2.16 0.29 -13.03
C LYS A 73 3.12 1.49 -12.94
N ARG A 74 3.19 2.17 -11.79
CA ARG A 74 4.10 3.31 -11.59
C ARG A 74 5.56 2.91 -11.60
N ILE A 75 5.91 1.81 -10.95
CA ILE A 75 7.28 1.27 -10.96
C ILE A 75 7.68 0.86 -12.38
N LYS A 76 6.80 0.17 -13.11
CA LYS A 76 7.07 -0.21 -14.50
C LYS A 76 7.31 1.01 -15.40
N ALA A 77 6.44 2.01 -15.32
CA ALA A 77 6.56 3.24 -16.09
C ALA A 77 7.85 4.02 -15.75
N GLY A 78 8.25 4.08 -14.48
CA GLY A 78 9.51 4.73 -14.08
C GLY A 78 10.74 4.07 -14.71
N ARG A 79 10.81 2.73 -14.71
CA ARG A 79 11.90 1.99 -15.36
C ARG A 79 11.94 2.19 -16.88
N GLU A 80 10.78 2.24 -17.53
CA GLU A 80 10.71 2.50 -18.98
C GLU A 80 11.22 3.90 -19.34
N GLN A 81 10.93 4.91 -18.50
CA GLN A 81 11.45 6.27 -18.66
C GLN A 81 12.98 6.34 -18.49
N GLU A 82 13.54 5.62 -17.52
CA GLU A 82 15.00 5.55 -17.30
C GLU A 82 15.74 4.89 -18.49
N LEU A 83 15.14 3.89 -19.14
CA LEU A 83 15.70 3.25 -20.33
C LEU A 83 15.65 4.15 -21.56
N GLN A 84 14.64 5.01 -21.68
CA GLN A 84 14.48 5.95 -22.79
C GLN A 84 15.35 7.22 -22.65
N ALA A 85 15.81 7.52 -21.44
CA ALA A 85 16.68 8.66 -21.14
C ALA A 85 18.19 8.34 -21.27
N GLN A 86 18.54 7.11 -21.63
CA GLN A 86 19.90 6.62 -21.91
C GLN A 86 20.15 6.58 -23.43
#